data_AF-B0R203-F1
#
_entry.id   AF-B0R203-F1
#
_cell.length_a   1.000
_cell.length_b   1.000
_cell.length_c   1.000
_cell.angle_alpha   90.00
_cell.angle_beta   90.00
_cell.angle_gamma   90.00
#
_symmetry.space_group_name_H-M   'P 1'
#
loop_
_entity.id
_entity.type
_entity.pdbx_description
1 polymer ?
#
loop_
_entity_poly.entity_id
_entity_poly.type
_entity_poly.pdbx_seq_one_letter_code
_entity_poly.pdbx_strand_id
1 'polypeptide(L)'
;QERDMLKKLSVDRLCLPSPMHALSALGLLLTSMYTAEDGRGVSSDDDDIHQQMQPQDPEEILLAMERVSIMFDRIRKGYPSEAKAVAFILPPFLNDFFPPQDIMNKVIGEFLSNQQPHPQLMATVVFKVFGNLHRNGQTQSVRDWVMLSLSNFTQRTPVAMAIWSLTCFFISASTNKWLRALLSHVINRMGKLEPVDRKYFILAAKDFYNTQVIDEASRRAFTATFQAVSTTDAAYALLA
;
A
#
# COMPACT_ATOMS: atom_id res chain seq x y z
N GLN A 1 -19.99 -23.70 13.89
CA GLN A 1 -19.77 -23.60 15.35
C GLN A 1 -18.29 -23.72 15.74
N GLU A 2 -17.62 -24.86 15.60
CA GLU A 2 -16.18 -24.98 15.99
C GLU A 2 -15.25 -24.09 15.14
N ARG A 3 -15.51 -24.00 13.83
CA ARG A 3 -14.76 -23.10 12.92
C ARG A 3 -14.94 -21.63 13.30
N ASP A 4 -16.13 -21.23 13.74
CA ASP A 4 -16.42 -19.85 14.14
C ASP A 4 -15.75 -19.52 15.48
N MET A 5 -15.67 -20.50 16.39
CA MET A 5 -14.89 -20.40 17.61
C MET A 5 -13.39 -20.24 17.30
N LEU A 6 -12.85 -20.95 16.31
CA LEU A 6 -11.46 -20.79 15.86
C LEU A 6 -11.21 -19.42 15.23
N LYS A 7 -12.12 -18.93 14.37
CA LYS A 7 -12.07 -17.59 13.79
C LYS A 7 -12.10 -16.50 14.87
N LYS A 8 -12.94 -16.66 15.90
CA LYS A 8 -13.00 -15.74 17.04
C LYS A 8 -11.71 -15.77 17.87
N LEU A 9 -11.22 -16.98 18.17
CA LEU A 9 -10.00 -17.17 18.94
C LEU A 9 -8.78 -16.55 18.25
N SER A 10 -8.66 -16.66 16.92
CA SER A 10 -7.52 -16.07 16.20
C SER A 10 -7.52 -14.54 16.30
N VAL A 11 -8.69 -13.91 16.17
CA VAL A 11 -8.86 -12.46 16.36
C VAL A 11 -8.49 -12.04 17.79
N ASP A 12 -9.06 -12.71 18.80
CA ASP A 12 -8.82 -12.37 20.21
C ASP A 12 -7.34 -12.49 20.58
N ARG A 13 -6.64 -13.51 20.06
CA ARG A 13 -5.21 -13.73 20.33
C ARG A 13 -4.31 -12.79 19.57
N LEU A 14 -4.68 -12.36 18.36
CA LEU A 14 -3.90 -11.39 17.58
C LEU A 14 -3.90 -10.00 18.21
N CYS A 15 -4.96 -9.65 18.94
CA CYS A 15 -5.06 -8.40 19.69
C CYS A 15 -4.20 -8.37 20.97
N LEU A 16 -3.62 -9.50 21.40
CA LEU A 16 -2.78 -9.54 22.59
C LEU A 16 -1.41 -8.86 22.38
N PRO A 17 -0.78 -8.34 23.43
CA PRO A 17 0.52 -7.65 23.33
C PRO A 17 1.70 -8.60 23.09
N SER A 18 1.57 -9.90 23.38
CA SER A 18 2.68 -10.86 23.28
C SER A 18 3.03 -11.20 21.82
N PRO A 19 4.25 -10.94 21.33
CA PRO A 19 4.61 -11.09 19.92
C PRO A 19 4.59 -12.54 19.42
N MET A 20 5.06 -13.50 20.24
CA MET A 20 5.04 -14.93 19.88
C MET A 20 3.61 -15.45 19.66
N HIS A 21 2.69 -15.08 20.55
CA HIS A 21 1.29 -15.45 20.44
C HIS A 21 0.58 -14.73 19.29
N ALA A 22 0.92 -13.46 19.03
CA ALA A 22 0.34 -12.70 17.94
C ALA A 22 0.71 -13.28 16.56
N LEU A 23 1.97 -13.70 16.35
CA LEU A 23 2.37 -14.34 15.10
C LEU A 23 1.72 -15.72 14.87
N SER A 24 1.59 -16.54 15.91
CA SER A 24 0.85 -17.80 15.82
C SER A 24 -0.64 -17.56 15.53
N ALA A 25 -1.23 -16.53 16.16
CA ALA A 25 -2.61 -16.13 15.92
C ALA A 25 -2.82 -15.59 14.50
N LEU A 26 -1.84 -14.88 13.93
CA LEU A 26 -1.86 -14.45 12.54
C LEU A 26 -1.89 -15.66 11.59
N GLY A 27 -1.10 -16.70 11.85
CA GLY A 27 -1.15 -17.94 11.09
C GLY A 27 -2.56 -18.57 11.12
N LEU A 28 -3.15 -18.68 12.32
CA LEU A 28 -4.52 -19.20 12.47
C LEU A 28 -5.57 -18.34 11.75
N LEU A 29 -5.43 -17.00 11.81
CA LEU A 29 -6.30 -16.06 11.10
C LEU A 29 -6.22 -16.31 9.59
N LEU A 30 -5.02 -16.35 9.03
CA LEU A 30 -4.80 -16.59 7.60
C LEU A 30 -5.36 -17.95 7.19
N THR A 31 -5.03 -19.03 7.90
CA THR A 31 -5.59 -20.36 7.61
C THR A 31 -7.12 -20.34 7.64
N SER A 32 -7.74 -19.68 8.62
CA SER A 32 -9.20 -19.59 8.70
C SER A 32 -9.84 -18.83 7.53
N MET A 33 -9.11 -17.90 6.92
CA MET A 33 -9.57 -17.13 5.76
C MET A 33 -9.37 -17.87 4.45
N TYR A 34 -8.20 -18.50 4.26
CA TYR A 34 -7.89 -19.28 3.05
C TYR A 34 -8.61 -20.63 2.98
N THR A 35 -9.20 -21.11 4.08
CA THR A 35 -9.97 -22.38 4.13
C THR A 35 -11.50 -22.17 4.13
N ALA A 36 -11.98 -20.93 3.97
CA ALA A 36 -13.40 -20.63 3.97
C ALA A 36 -14.11 -21.15 2.69
N GLU A 37 -14.84 -22.24 2.90
CA GLU A 37 -15.82 -23.00 2.08
C GLU A 37 -15.36 -23.71 0.78
N ASP A 38 -15.43 -25.04 0.87
CA ASP A 38 -15.58 -26.07 -0.17
C ASP A 38 -16.83 -25.91 -1.09
N GLY A 39 -17.43 -24.72 -1.14
CA GLY A 39 -18.53 -24.37 -2.05
C GLY A 39 -18.07 -23.67 -3.33
N ARG A 40 -16.81 -23.25 -3.40
CA ARG A 40 -16.18 -22.74 -4.63
C ARG A 40 -15.76 -23.93 -5.46
N GLY A 41 -16.71 -24.40 -6.28
CA GLY A 41 -16.56 -25.62 -7.07
C GLY A 41 -15.19 -25.69 -7.73
N VAL A 42 -14.58 -26.87 -7.66
CA VAL A 42 -13.48 -27.27 -8.54
C VAL A 42 -14.04 -27.28 -9.96
N SER A 43 -14.15 -26.11 -10.59
CA SER A 43 -14.24 -26.00 -12.03
C SER A 43 -12.83 -26.24 -12.55
N SER A 44 -12.65 -27.41 -13.18
CA SER A 44 -11.41 -27.93 -13.74
C SER A 44 -10.87 -27.13 -14.94
N ASP A 45 -11.00 -25.81 -14.95
CA ASP A 45 -10.39 -24.92 -15.92
C ASP A 45 -9.33 -24.08 -15.21
N ASP A 46 -8.06 -24.34 -15.55
CA ASP A 46 -6.82 -23.91 -14.89
C ASP A 46 -6.56 -22.38 -14.88
N ASP A 47 -7.50 -21.54 -15.31
CA ASP A 47 -7.26 -20.10 -15.56
C ASP A 47 -7.86 -19.14 -14.51
N ASP A 48 -8.65 -19.59 -13.52
CA ASP A 48 -9.50 -18.67 -12.71
C ASP A 48 -9.33 -18.72 -11.17
N ILE A 49 -8.19 -19.22 -10.67
CA ILE A 49 -7.94 -19.40 -9.22
C ILE A 49 -7.98 -18.08 -8.44
N HIS A 50 -7.62 -16.95 -9.07
CA HIS A 50 -7.61 -15.63 -8.40
C HIS A 50 -9.01 -15.01 -8.27
N GLN A 51 -9.92 -15.29 -9.20
CA GLN A 51 -11.28 -14.73 -9.17
C GLN A 51 -12.16 -15.47 -8.16
N GLN A 52 -11.80 -16.71 -7.83
CA GLN A 52 -12.51 -17.53 -6.86
C GLN A 52 -12.34 -17.05 -5.41
N MET A 53 -11.30 -16.30 -5.04
CA MET A 53 -11.03 -15.99 -3.62
C MET A 53 -11.75 -14.76 -3.05
N GLN A 54 -12.27 -13.87 -3.90
CA GLN A 54 -12.94 -12.65 -3.45
C GLN A 54 -14.29 -12.97 -2.81
N PRO A 55 -14.56 -12.52 -1.57
CA PRO A 55 -15.86 -12.73 -0.95
C PRO A 55 -16.95 -12.03 -1.76
N GLN A 56 -18.04 -12.73 -2.03
CA GLN A 56 -19.17 -12.18 -2.80
C GLN A 56 -20.28 -11.66 -1.90
N ASP A 57 -20.39 -12.19 -0.68
CA ASP A 57 -21.37 -11.74 0.31
C ASP A 57 -20.85 -10.48 1.03
N PRO A 58 -21.64 -9.39 1.06
CA PRO A 58 -21.32 -8.18 1.82
C PRO A 58 -20.91 -8.43 3.28
N GLU A 59 -21.48 -9.43 3.96
CA GLU A 59 -21.10 -9.77 5.35
C GLU A 59 -19.68 -10.37 5.42
N GLU A 60 -19.32 -11.22 4.46
CA GLU A 60 -17.98 -11.78 4.37
C GLU A 60 -16.93 -10.72 4.02
N ILE A 61 -17.26 -9.78 3.11
CA ILE A 61 -16.41 -8.64 2.77
C ILE A 61 -16.14 -7.78 4.01
N LEU A 62 -17.20 -7.50 4.79
CA LEU A 62 -17.08 -6.72 6.03
C LEU A 62 -16.14 -7.41 7.03
N LEU A 63 -16.36 -8.70 7.29
CA LEU A 63 -15.53 -9.50 8.19
C LEU A 63 -14.08 -9.58 7.70
N ALA A 64 -13.86 -9.71 6.40
CA ALA A 64 -12.52 -9.69 5.81
C ALA A 64 -11.85 -8.32 6.05
N MET A 65 -12.58 -7.21 5.86
CA MET A 65 -12.06 -5.85 6.06
C MET A 65 -11.73 -5.55 7.53
N GLU A 66 -12.50 -6.10 8.47
CA GLU A 66 -12.17 -6.05 9.90
C GLU A 66 -10.82 -6.72 10.17
N ARG A 67 -10.59 -7.89 9.57
CA ARG A 67 -9.32 -8.63 9.73
C ARG A 67 -8.13 -7.90 9.09
N VAL A 68 -8.33 -7.29 7.92
CA VAL A 68 -7.35 -6.38 7.31
C VAL A 68 -7.04 -5.22 8.26
N SER A 69 -8.05 -4.63 8.89
CA SER A 69 -7.86 -3.54 9.84
C SER A 69 -7.03 -3.96 11.05
N ILE A 70 -7.21 -5.18 11.55
CA ILE A 70 -6.37 -5.74 12.61
C ILE A 70 -4.92 -5.87 12.12
N MET A 71 -4.68 -6.35 10.90
CA MET A 71 -3.31 -6.44 10.35
C MET A 71 -2.63 -5.07 10.28
N PHE A 72 -3.32 -4.03 9.82
CA PHE A 72 -2.79 -2.66 9.86
C PHE A 72 -2.49 -2.18 11.29
N ASP A 73 -3.36 -2.51 12.23
CA ASP A 73 -3.13 -2.19 13.64
C ASP A 73 -1.93 -2.94 14.22
N ARG A 74 -1.65 -4.17 13.77
CA ARG A 74 -0.43 -4.90 14.15
C ARG A 74 0.82 -4.31 13.54
N ILE A 75 0.75 -3.76 12.32
CA ILE A 75 1.86 -2.96 11.79
C ILE A 75 2.09 -1.76 12.70
N ARG A 76 1.04 -1.04 13.11
CA ARG A 76 1.17 0.18 13.92
C ARG A 76 1.63 -0.08 15.36
N LYS A 77 1.10 -1.10 16.03
CA LYS A 77 1.24 -1.30 17.49
C LYS A 77 2.13 -2.50 17.85
N GLY A 78 2.38 -3.40 16.90
CA GLY A 78 3.15 -4.62 17.12
C GLY A 78 4.65 -4.35 17.29
N TYR A 79 5.37 -5.39 17.70
CA TYR A 79 6.83 -5.32 17.79
C TYR A 79 7.46 -5.21 16.38
N PRO A 80 8.68 -4.66 16.23
CA PRO A 80 9.27 -4.44 14.91
C PRO A 80 9.40 -5.70 14.03
N SER A 81 9.65 -6.88 14.61
CA SER A 81 9.69 -8.16 13.88
C SER A 81 8.31 -8.58 13.39
N GLU A 82 7.28 -8.35 14.21
CA GLU A 82 5.89 -8.65 13.88
C GLU A 82 5.36 -7.71 12.80
N ALA A 83 5.56 -6.40 12.96
CA ALA A 83 5.17 -5.41 11.96
C ALA A 83 5.79 -5.73 10.59
N LYS A 84 7.06 -6.17 10.55
CA LYS A 84 7.73 -6.64 9.33
C LYS A 84 7.05 -7.87 8.72
N ALA A 85 6.72 -8.86 9.53
CA ALA A 85 6.04 -10.07 9.06
C ALA A 85 4.66 -9.75 8.49
N VAL A 86 3.87 -8.94 9.21
CA VAL A 86 2.53 -8.53 8.77
C VAL A 86 2.61 -7.69 7.49
N ALA A 87 3.49 -6.70 7.42
CA ALA A 87 3.69 -5.89 6.21
C ALA A 87 4.21 -6.71 5.02
N PHE A 88 4.91 -7.81 5.26
CA PHE A 88 5.35 -8.71 4.20
C PHE A 88 4.19 -9.51 3.60
N ILE A 89 3.29 -10.02 4.44
CA ILE A 89 2.13 -10.86 4.08
C ILE A 89 0.95 -10.03 3.55
N LEU A 90 0.81 -8.78 4.01
CA LEU A 90 -0.35 -7.96 3.72
C LEU A 90 -0.61 -7.76 2.19
N PRO A 91 0.38 -7.45 1.33
CA PRO A 91 0.11 -7.22 -0.09
C PRO A 91 -0.48 -8.42 -0.87
N PRO A 92 0.07 -9.65 -0.79
CA PRO A 92 -0.58 -10.79 -1.44
C PRO A 92 -1.95 -11.07 -0.83
N PHE A 93 -2.09 -10.97 0.50
CA PHE A 93 -3.39 -11.12 1.16
C PHE A 93 -4.45 -10.14 0.63
N LEU A 94 -4.11 -8.85 0.50
CA LEU A 94 -5.03 -7.86 -0.04
C LEU A 94 -5.43 -8.16 -1.49
N ASN A 95 -4.50 -8.65 -2.30
CA ASN A 95 -4.73 -8.99 -3.70
C ASN A 95 -5.68 -10.20 -3.87
N ASP A 96 -5.62 -11.15 -2.95
CA ASP A 96 -6.43 -12.37 -3.01
C ASP A 96 -7.89 -12.12 -2.59
N PHE A 97 -8.11 -11.24 -1.60
CA PHE A 97 -9.42 -11.07 -0.97
C PHE A 97 -10.19 -9.81 -1.38
N PHE A 98 -9.54 -8.80 -1.98
CA PHE A 98 -10.20 -7.53 -2.25
C PHE A 98 -9.91 -7.01 -3.64
N PRO A 99 -10.91 -6.38 -4.30
CA PRO A 99 -10.62 -5.55 -5.44
C PRO A 99 -9.79 -4.33 -4.98
N PRO A 100 -8.85 -3.84 -5.80
CA PRO A 100 -7.95 -2.74 -5.41
C PRO A 100 -8.67 -1.49 -4.91
N GLN A 101 -9.77 -1.14 -5.56
CA GLN A 101 -10.59 0.02 -5.23
C GLN A 101 -11.07 0.07 -3.76
N ASP A 102 -11.26 -1.09 -3.12
CA ASP A 102 -11.74 -1.16 -1.72
C ASP A 102 -10.61 -0.95 -0.71
N ILE A 103 -9.36 -1.24 -1.09
CA ILE A 103 -8.21 -1.25 -0.18
C ILE A 103 -7.26 -0.08 -0.36
N MET A 104 -7.28 0.59 -1.52
CA MET A 104 -6.27 1.58 -1.89
C MET A 104 -6.30 2.81 -0.97
N ASN A 105 -7.50 3.32 -0.65
CA ASN A 105 -7.66 4.39 0.34
C ASN A 105 -7.03 4.05 1.69
N LYS A 106 -7.22 2.80 2.15
CA LYS A 106 -6.68 2.35 3.43
C LYS A 106 -5.16 2.22 3.38
N VAL A 107 -4.62 1.58 2.34
CA VAL A 107 -3.18 1.41 2.15
C VAL A 107 -2.46 2.76 2.05
N ILE A 108 -2.98 3.69 1.24
CA ILE A 108 -2.41 5.03 1.05
C ILE A 108 -2.56 5.86 2.33
N GLY A 109 -3.73 5.83 2.97
CA GLY A 109 -3.97 6.52 4.23
C GLY A 109 -3.03 6.07 5.36
N GLU A 110 -2.78 4.77 5.46
CA GLU A 110 -1.84 4.19 6.42
C GLU A 110 -0.39 4.59 6.15
N PHE A 111 -0.01 4.73 4.88
CA PHE A 111 1.31 5.23 4.50
C PHE A 111 1.50 6.74 4.79
N LEU A 112 0.45 7.52 4.61
CA LEU A 112 0.42 8.96 4.89
C LEU A 112 0.25 9.30 6.37
N SER A 113 -0.27 8.38 7.17
CA SER A 113 -0.59 8.62 8.58
C SER A 113 0.62 9.07 9.38
N ASN A 114 0.47 10.17 10.12
CA ASN A 114 1.47 10.63 11.08
C ASN A 114 1.56 9.72 12.32
N GLN A 115 0.56 8.86 12.54
CA GLN A 115 0.52 7.90 13.64
C GLN A 115 1.19 6.57 13.27
N GLN A 116 1.67 6.41 12.04
CA GLN A 116 2.34 5.18 11.60
C GLN A 116 3.83 5.21 12.02
N PRO A 117 4.28 4.37 12.96
CA PRO A 117 5.68 4.34 13.39
C PRO A 117 6.60 3.64 12.38
N HIS A 118 6.04 2.91 11.42
CA HIS A 118 6.81 2.17 10.42
C HIS A 118 6.46 2.56 8.97
N PRO A 119 6.56 3.84 8.59
CA PRO A 119 6.22 4.28 7.23
C PRO A 119 7.09 3.61 6.15
N GLN A 120 8.31 3.17 6.49
CA GLN A 120 9.16 2.36 5.62
C GLN A 120 8.52 1.02 5.23
N LEU A 121 7.81 0.37 6.16
CA LEU A 121 7.11 -0.88 5.87
C LEU A 121 5.91 -0.59 4.97
N MET A 122 5.18 0.49 5.26
CA MET A 122 4.06 0.91 4.43
C MET A 122 4.48 1.30 3.01
N ALA A 123 5.65 1.90 2.82
CA ALA A 123 6.20 2.14 1.48
C ALA A 123 6.40 0.82 0.70
N THR A 124 6.86 -0.25 1.37
CA THR A 124 6.98 -1.57 0.72
C THR A 124 5.64 -2.22 0.42
N VAL A 125 4.62 -1.99 1.27
CA VAL A 125 3.25 -2.46 1.04
C VAL A 125 2.69 -1.79 -0.21
N VAL A 126 2.75 -0.46 -0.30
CA VAL A 126 2.31 0.31 -1.47
C VAL A 126 3.03 -0.17 -2.73
N PHE A 127 4.35 -0.33 -2.68
CA PHE A 127 5.14 -0.81 -3.81
C PHE A 127 4.67 -2.17 -4.34
N LYS A 128 4.40 -3.12 -3.44
CA LYS A 128 3.92 -4.45 -3.79
C LYS A 128 2.49 -4.41 -4.33
N VAL A 129 1.60 -3.63 -3.73
CA VAL A 129 0.21 -3.45 -4.21
C VAL A 129 0.22 -2.86 -5.62
N PHE A 130 0.94 -1.76 -5.85
CA PHE A 130 1.02 -1.15 -7.20
C PHE A 130 1.71 -2.09 -8.19
N GLY A 131 2.72 -2.84 -7.74
CA GLY A 131 3.37 -3.88 -8.53
C GLY A 131 2.41 -5.00 -8.95
N ASN A 132 1.43 -5.36 -8.13
CA ASN A 132 0.37 -6.30 -8.51
C ASN A 132 -0.56 -5.69 -9.56
N LEU A 133 -0.97 -4.43 -9.37
CA LEU A 133 -1.83 -3.72 -10.32
C LEU A 133 -1.21 -3.64 -11.71
N HIS A 134 0.08 -3.28 -11.81
CA HIS A 134 0.77 -3.27 -13.10
C HIS A 134 0.84 -4.65 -13.76
N ARG A 135 1.09 -5.70 -12.97
CA ARG A 135 1.11 -7.09 -13.48
C ARG A 135 -0.26 -7.51 -14.02
N ASN A 136 -1.33 -7.00 -13.43
CA ASN A 136 -2.71 -7.24 -13.85
C ASN A 136 -3.19 -6.25 -14.94
N GLY A 137 -2.28 -5.46 -15.54
CA GLY A 137 -2.62 -4.50 -16.59
C GLY A 137 -3.35 -3.23 -16.11
N GLN A 138 -3.51 -3.03 -14.79
CA GLN A 138 -4.28 -1.92 -14.19
C GLN A 138 -3.44 -0.65 -13.99
N THR A 139 -2.55 -0.33 -14.94
CA THR A 139 -1.67 0.85 -14.86
C THR A 139 -2.46 2.16 -14.79
N GLN A 140 -3.60 2.25 -15.48
CA GLN A 140 -4.47 3.43 -15.40
C GLN A 140 -5.00 3.64 -13.98
N SER A 141 -5.41 2.57 -13.29
CA SER A 141 -5.87 2.67 -11.90
C SER A 141 -4.77 3.20 -10.99
N VAL A 142 -3.54 2.71 -11.14
CA VAL A 142 -2.37 3.23 -10.39
C VAL A 142 -2.21 4.73 -10.62
N ARG A 143 -2.27 5.18 -11.87
CA ARG A 143 -2.17 6.61 -12.22
C ARG A 143 -3.23 7.44 -11.50
N ASP A 144 -4.48 7.01 -11.55
CA ASP A 144 -5.60 7.76 -10.99
C ASP A 144 -5.48 7.87 -9.46
N TRP A 145 -5.11 6.77 -8.79
CA TRP A 145 -4.81 6.78 -7.36
C TRP A 145 -3.63 7.68 -6.99
N VAL A 146 -2.61 7.74 -7.84
CA VAL A 146 -1.49 8.66 -7.61
C VAL A 146 -1.97 10.10 -7.68
N MET A 147 -2.68 10.47 -8.75
CA MET A 147 -3.20 11.82 -8.97
C MET A 147 -4.13 12.28 -7.84
N LEU A 148 -5.03 11.41 -7.38
CA LEU A 148 -5.95 11.71 -6.27
C LEU A 148 -5.23 11.95 -4.93
N SER A 149 -4.03 11.40 -4.76
CA SER A 149 -3.32 11.44 -3.48
C SER A 149 -2.28 12.57 -3.39
N LEU A 150 -1.90 13.19 -4.51
CA LEU A 150 -0.77 14.13 -4.55
C LEU A 150 -0.90 15.28 -3.55
N SER A 151 -2.08 15.89 -3.43
CA SER A 151 -2.35 16.98 -2.48
C SER A 151 -2.16 16.54 -1.02
N ASN A 152 -2.59 15.33 -0.67
CA ASN A 152 -2.42 14.79 0.68
C ASN A 152 -0.93 14.58 1.02
N PHE A 153 -0.14 14.16 0.04
CA PHE A 153 1.30 13.99 0.22
C PHE A 153 2.04 15.32 0.36
N THR A 154 1.72 16.34 -0.44
CA THR A 154 2.40 17.65 -0.39
C THR A 154 2.11 18.42 0.90
N GLN A 155 0.97 18.15 1.54
CA GLN A 155 0.58 18.74 2.82
C GLN A 155 1.22 18.04 4.04
N ARG A 156 1.94 16.93 3.84
CA ARG A 156 2.60 16.20 4.94
C ARG A 156 3.71 17.04 5.57
N THR A 157 3.84 16.99 6.89
CA THR A 157 4.92 17.63 7.63
C THR A 157 5.75 16.59 8.41
N PRO A 158 7.08 16.78 8.55
CA PRO A 158 7.90 17.83 7.92
C PRO A 158 8.09 17.60 6.40
N VAL A 159 8.54 18.64 5.68
CA VAL A 159 8.73 18.62 4.21
C VAL A 159 9.65 17.48 3.76
N ALA A 160 10.67 17.16 4.55
CA ALA A 160 11.54 16.02 4.28
C ALA A 160 10.76 14.69 4.19
N MET A 161 9.75 14.50 5.06
CA MET A 161 8.88 13.33 5.00
C MET A 161 7.90 13.40 3.84
N ALA A 162 7.40 14.57 3.47
CA ALA A 162 6.55 14.73 2.28
C ALA A 162 7.30 14.30 1.00
N ILE A 163 8.50 14.85 0.79
CA ILE A 163 9.35 14.53 -0.37
C ILE A 163 9.76 13.06 -0.37
N TRP A 164 10.19 12.52 0.76
CA TRP A 164 10.52 11.10 0.87
C TRP A 164 9.32 10.20 0.53
N SER A 165 8.14 10.52 1.07
CA SER A 165 6.93 9.73 0.85
C SER A 165 6.49 9.78 -0.62
N LEU A 166 6.49 10.97 -1.23
CA LEU A 166 6.22 11.15 -2.66
C LEU A 166 7.21 10.39 -3.53
N THR A 167 8.49 10.40 -3.17
CA THR A 167 9.53 9.67 -3.92
C THR A 167 9.25 8.17 -3.89
N CYS A 168 8.98 7.60 -2.71
CA CYS A 168 8.56 6.21 -2.58
C CYS A 168 7.28 5.91 -3.38
N PHE A 169 6.32 6.84 -3.38
CA PHE A 169 5.03 6.69 -4.04
C PHE A 169 5.17 6.69 -5.58
N PHE A 170 5.93 7.63 -6.14
CA PHE A 170 6.23 7.67 -7.58
C PHE A 170 7.06 6.46 -8.03
N ILE A 171 8.06 6.04 -7.24
CA ILE A 171 8.82 4.82 -7.52
C ILE A 171 7.89 3.59 -7.52
N SER A 172 6.93 3.54 -6.59
CA SER A 172 5.94 2.46 -6.51
C SER A 172 5.02 2.41 -7.73
N ALA A 173 4.66 3.57 -8.26
CA ALA A 173 3.79 3.72 -9.43
C ALA A 173 4.52 3.58 -10.76
N SER A 174 5.85 3.70 -10.80
CA SER A 174 6.59 3.67 -12.06
C SER A 174 6.55 2.29 -12.72
N THR A 175 6.46 2.26 -14.04
CA THR A 175 6.65 1.05 -14.86
C THR A 175 8.13 0.82 -15.22
N ASN A 176 9.01 1.79 -14.94
CA ASN A 176 10.43 1.73 -15.22
C ASN A 176 11.16 0.85 -14.18
N LYS A 177 11.64 -0.33 -14.60
CA LYS A 177 12.29 -1.33 -13.74
C LYS A 177 13.50 -0.77 -12.98
N TRP A 178 14.27 0.14 -13.58
CA TRP A 178 15.45 0.73 -12.97
C TRP A 178 15.10 1.70 -11.87
N LEU A 179 14.08 2.54 -12.10
CA LEU A 179 13.57 3.45 -11.09
C LEU A 179 12.96 2.66 -9.92
N ARG A 180 12.17 1.62 -10.21
CA ARG A 180 11.61 0.70 -9.19
C ARG A 180 12.68 0.06 -8.32
N ALA A 181 13.84 -0.29 -8.87
CA ALA A 181 14.95 -0.89 -8.12
C ALA A 181 15.58 0.06 -7.09
N LEU A 182 15.39 1.38 -7.22
CA LEU A 182 15.89 2.36 -6.26
C LEU A 182 15.09 2.42 -4.95
N LEU A 183 13.94 1.75 -4.84
CA LEU A 183 13.07 1.87 -3.67
C LEU A 183 13.80 1.56 -2.36
N SER A 184 14.56 0.46 -2.31
CA SER A 184 15.26 0.05 -1.08
C SER A 184 16.26 1.11 -0.61
N HIS A 185 16.95 1.76 -1.56
CA HIS A 185 17.86 2.86 -1.28
C HIS A 185 17.10 4.07 -0.71
N VAL A 186 15.99 4.48 -1.35
CA VAL A 186 15.19 5.63 -0.91
C VAL A 186 14.56 5.38 0.46
N ILE A 187 14.08 4.17 0.74
CA ILE A 187 13.53 3.79 2.05
C ILE A 187 14.56 4.02 3.17
N ASN A 188 15.83 3.67 2.94
CA ASN A 188 16.91 3.86 3.92
C ASN A 188 17.32 5.33 4.13
N ARG A 189 16.75 6.25 3.36
CA ARG A 189 16.97 7.71 3.47
C ARG A 189 15.75 8.45 4.04
N MET A 190 14.90 7.74 4.77
CA MET A 190 13.74 8.30 5.46
C MET A 190 14.09 9.55 6.28
N GLY A 191 13.34 10.63 6.06
CA GLY A 191 13.51 11.91 6.76
C GLY A 191 14.72 12.74 6.32
N LYS A 192 15.56 12.25 5.40
CA LYS A 192 16.67 13.03 4.82
C LYS A 192 16.15 13.93 3.70
N LEU A 193 16.77 15.11 3.60
CA LEU A 193 16.45 16.10 2.57
C LEU A 193 17.73 16.78 2.08
N GLU A 194 18.66 15.96 1.61
CA GLU A 194 19.90 16.41 0.96
C GLU A 194 19.64 16.71 -0.53
N PRO A 195 20.58 17.35 -1.25
CA PRO A 195 20.44 17.60 -2.69
C PRO A 195 20.19 16.33 -3.51
N VAL A 196 20.73 15.19 -3.08
CA VAL A 196 20.51 13.90 -3.74
C VAL A 196 19.06 13.41 -3.59
N ASP A 197 18.43 13.63 -2.43
CA ASP A 197 17.05 13.23 -2.17
C ASP A 197 16.07 14.01 -3.06
N ARG A 198 16.32 15.31 -3.23
CA ARG A 198 15.56 16.17 -4.17
C ARG A 198 15.71 15.70 -5.61
N LYS A 199 16.92 15.26 -6.01
CA LYS A 199 17.15 14.71 -7.34
C LYS A 199 16.36 13.42 -7.56
N TYR A 200 16.33 12.50 -6.59
CA TYR A 200 15.53 11.28 -6.68
C TYR A 200 14.04 11.59 -6.78
N PHE A 201 13.55 12.54 -5.98
CA PHE A 201 12.17 13.00 -6.04
C PHE A 201 11.81 13.55 -7.43
N ILE A 202 12.59 14.51 -7.95
CA ILE A 202 12.34 15.12 -9.26
C ILE A 202 12.42 14.08 -10.38
N LEU A 203 13.40 13.17 -10.32
CA LEU A 203 13.55 12.09 -11.29
C LEU A 203 12.29 11.19 -11.30
N ALA A 204 11.85 10.73 -10.14
CA ALA A 204 10.69 9.85 -10.02
C ALA A 204 9.39 10.55 -10.45
N ALA A 205 9.21 11.82 -10.06
CA ALA A 205 8.06 12.62 -10.44
C ALA A 205 8.02 12.90 -11.95
N LYS A 206 9.16 13.22 -12.58
CA LYS A 206 9.25 13.43 -14.03
C LYS A 206 9.05 12.14 -14.82
N ASP A 207 9.55 11.00 -14.33
CA ASP A 207 9.27 9.69 -14.93
C ASP A 207 7.76 9.43 -14.95
N PHE A 208 7.07 9.62 -13.82
CA PHE A 208 5.61 9.48 -13.75
C PHE A 208 4.88 10.45 -14.69
N TYR A 209 5.23 11.75 -14.65
CA TYR A 209 4.63 12.78 -15.50
C TYR A 209 4.76 12.46 -16.99
N ASN A 210 5.97 12.07 -17.43
CA ASN A 210 6.24 11.83 -18.84
C ASN A 210 5.65 10.51 -19.36
N THR A 211 5.60 9.47 -18.52
CA THR A 211 5.23 8.12 -18.96
C THR A 211 3.77 7.76 -18.71
N GLN A 212 3.13 8.34 -17.69
CA GLN A 212 1.77 7.98 -17.28
C GLN A 212 0.77 9.12 -17.42
N VAL A 213 1.19 10.38 -17.29
CA VAL A 213 0.30 11.55 -17.40
C VAL A 213 0.23 12.02 -18.86
N ILE A 214 -0.64 11.36 -19.62
CA ILE A 214 -0.75 11.54 -21.08
C ILE A 214 -1.63 12.75 -21.44
N ASP A 215 -2.77 12.91 -20.78
CA ASP A 215 -3.75 13.93 -21.13
C ASP A 215 -3.43 15.31 -20.52
N GLU A 216 -3.72 16.37 -21.28
CA GLU A 216 -3.42 17.76 -20.93
C GLU A 216 -4.13 18.24 -19.65
N ALA A 217 -5.31 17.68 -19.35
CA ALA A 217 -6.03 18.01 -18.12
C ALA A 217 -5.29 17.47 -16.88
N SER A 218 -4.88 16.20 -16.91
CA SER A 218 -4.11 15.58 -15.83
C SER A 218 -2.73 16.23 -15.68
N ARG A 219 -2.09 16.64 -16.79
CA ARG A 219 -0.83 17.40 -16.74
C ARG A 219 -0.99 18.71 -15.99
N ARG A 220 -2.02 19.50 -16.34
CA ARG A 220 -2.34 20.73 -15.63
C ARG A 220 -2.65 20.50 -14.15
N ALA A 221 -3.42 19.47 -13.83
CA ALA A 221 -3.73 19.11 -12.44
C ALA A 221 -2.47 18.72 -11.64
N PHE A 222 -1.57 17.95 -12.24
CA PHE A 222 -0.29 17.58 -11.64
C PHE A 222 0.55 18.83 -11.32
N THR A 223 0.77 19.68 -12.32
CA THR A 223 1.55 20.91 -12.20
C THR A 223 0.94 21.87 -11.16
N ALA A 224 -0.38 22.07 -11.21
CA ALA A 224 -1.09 22.94 -10.26
C ALA A 224 -0.92 22.48 -8.81
N THR A 225 -0.89 21.16 -8.58
CA THR A 225 -0.70 20.59 -7.23
C THR A 225 0.66 20.97 -6.65
N PHE A 226 1.73 20.93 -7.45
CA PHE A 226 3.07 21.33 -7.01
C PHE A 226 3.26 22.84 -6.99
N GLN A 227 2.62 23.58 -7.89
CA GLN A 227 2.63 25.03 -7.89
C GLN A 227 2.06 25.60 -6.58
N ALA A 228 0.99 25.01 -6.05
CA ALA A 228 0.36 25.41 -4.79
C ALA A 228 1.29 25.32 -3.56
N VAL A 229 2.32 24.47 -3.62
CA VAL A 229 3.31 24.26 -2.54
C VAL A 229 4.74 24.65 -2.93
N SER A 230 4.91 25.32 -4.07
CA SER A 230 6.23 25.65 -4.66
C SER A 230 7.14 26.48 -3.76
N THR A 231 6.57 27.27 -2.85
CA THR A 231 7.31 28.08 -1.87
C THR A 231 7.88 27.27 -0.71
N THR A 232 7.45 26.01 -0.54
CA THR A 232 7.82 25.16 0.61
C THR A 232 9.17 24.47 0.41
N ASP A 233 9.51 24.08 -0.82
CA ASP A 233 10.84 23.60 -1.19
C ASP A 233 11.08 23.82 -2.69
N ALA A 234 12.32 24.16 -3.05
CA ALA A 234 12.73 24.38 -4.44
C ALA A 234 12.46 23.17 -5.36
N ALA A 235 12.43 21.95 -4.81
CA ALA A 235 12.11 20.75 -5.58
C ALA A 235 10.66 20.74 -6.09
N TYR A 236 9.71 21.33 -5.35
CA TYR A 236 8.33 21.47 -5.84
C TYR A 236 8.22 22.52 -6.93
N ALA A 237 8.98 23.62 -6.83
CA ALA A 237 9.02 24.65 -7.88
C ALA A 237 9.55 24.12 -9.22
N LEU A 238 10.36 23.05 -9.23
CA LEU A 238 10.85 22.41 -10.45
C LEU A 238 9.85 21.44 -11.11
N LEU A 239 8.73 21.16 -10.45
CA LEU A 239 7.62 20.33 -10.94
C LEU A 239 6.34 21.14 -11.23
N ALA A 240 6.28 22.38 -10.74
CA ALA A 240 5.33 23.41 -11.12
C ALA A 240 5.68 24.01 -12.49
#